data_AF-A0A970LBW1-F1
#
_entry.id   AF-A0A970LBW1-F1
#
_cell.length_a   1.000
_cell.length_b   1.000
_cell.length_c   1.000
_cell.angle_alpha   90.00
_cell.angle_beta   90.00
_cell.angle_gamma   90.00
#
_symmetry.space_group_name_H-M   'P 1'
#
loop_
_entity.id
_entity.type
_entity.pdbx_description
1 polymer ?
#
loop_
_entity_poly.entity_id
_entity_poly.type
_entity_poly.pdbx_seq_one_letter_code
_entity_poly.pdbx_strand_id
1 'polypeptide(L)'
;RSKRGNVRAEQTGGAIPGIRSDISEQRTSVYGSGGDLSQRLRAYMPEALIEPFTRYLAQSGLHPVDGMIKWVFPIASYGDWARAVVTAGGISMKEVDIRTMRSKLVENLSFAGEILDLDADSGGYNLQIAFATGRVAGGGTSCAKYTNQ
;
A
#
# COMPACT_ATOMS: atom_id res chain seq x y z
N ARG A 1 -33.41 -44.81 41.42
CA ARG A 1 -34.33 -45.64 40.58
C ARG A 1 -34.54 -44.87 39.28
N SER A 2 -33.71 -45.11 38.24
CA SER A 2 -34.08 -45.75 36.94
C SER A 2 -35.18 -44.96 36.19
N LYS A 3 -35.08 -44.47 34.94
CA LYS A 3 -34.45 -44.93 33.68
C LYS A 3 -34.34 -43.76 32.68
N ARG A 4 -33.40 -43.88 31.73
CA ARG A 4 -33.39 -43.46 30.29
C ARG A 4 -31.93 -43.09 29.95
N GLY A 5 -31.21 -43.74 29.05
CA GLY A 5 -31.52 -44.61 27.92
C GLY A 5 -30.47 -44.26 26.87
N ASN A 6 -29.37 -45.00 26.87
CA ASN A 6 -28.21 -44.81 25.99
C ASN A 6 -28.60 -45.15 24.55
N VAL A 7 -28.45 -44.21 23.62
CA VAL A 7 -28.65 -44.46 22.18
C VAL A 7 -27.31 -44.26 21.47
N ARG A 8 -26.70 -45.39 21.07
CA ARG A 8 -25.60 -45.44 20.11
C ARG A 8 -26.12 -44.97 18.75
N ALA A 9 -25.46 -43.99 18.15
CA ALA A 9 -25.53 -43.76 16.72
C ALA A 9 -24.35 -44.51 16.08
N GLU A 10 -24.62 -45.70 15.54
CA GLU A 10 -23.84 -46.23 14.43
C GLU A 10 -24.00 -45.25 13.26
N GLN A 11 -22.90 -44.60 12.86
CA GLN A 11 -22.81 -44.02 11.53
C GLN A 11 -21.79 -44.83 10.73
N THR A 12 -22.35 -45.71 9.92
CA THR A 12 -21.74 -46.28 8.72
C THR A 12 -21.31 -45.15 7.79
N GLY A 13 -20.06 -44.74 7.89
CA GLY A 13 -19.40 -43.83 6.96
C GLY A 13 -18.21 -44.52 6.31
N GLY A 14 -18.47 -45.60 5.57
CA GLY A 14 -17.44 -46.27 4.77
C GLY A 14 -16.85 -45.27 3.77
N ALA A 15 -15.60 -44.90 3.98
CA ALA A 15 -14.84 -44.13 3.00
C ALA A 15 -14.73 -44.96 1.71
N ILE A 16 -15.29 -44.46 0.60
CA ILE A 16 -15.12 -45.07 -0.72
C ILE A 16 -13.67 -44.83 -1.16
N PRO A 17 -12.83 -45.87 -1.32
CA PRO A 17 -11.47 -45.72 -1.83
C PRO A 17 -11.49 -45.17 -3.26
N GLY A 18 -10.69 -44.14 -3.54
CA GLY A 18 -10.60 -43.50 -4.86
C GLY A 18 -11.12 -42.07 -4.92
N ILE A 19 -12.21 -41.74 -4.21
CA ILE A 19 -12.82 -40.40 -4.33
C ILE A 19 -11.87 -39.27 -3.86
N ARG A 20 -11.06 -39.52 -2.82
CA ARG A 20 -10.13 -38.49 -2.30
C ARG A 20 -8.89 -38.30 -3.17
N SER A 21 -8.36 -39.36 -3.79
CA SER A 21 -7.24 -39.25 -4.74
C SER A 21 -7.71 -38.53 -6.00
N ASP A 22 -8.88 -38.90 -6.51
CA ASP A 22 -9.44 -38.33 -7.74
C ASP A 22 -9.80 -36.85 -7.57
N ILE A 23 -10.29 -36.42 -6.41
CA ILE A 23 -10.55 -35.00 -6.12
C ILE A 23 -9.23 -34.19 -6.04
N SER A 24 -8.15 -34.80 -5.57
CA SER A 24 -6.82 -34.14 -5.53
C SER A 24 -6.17 -34.04 -6.92
N GLU A 25 -6.34 -35.07 -7.76
CA GLU A 25 -5.88 -35.11 -9.15
C GLU A 25 -6.74 -34.23 -10.08
N GLN A 26 -8.06 -34.15 -9.83
CA GLN A 26 -8.93 -33.24 -10.57
C GLN A 26 -8.63 -31.78 -10.26
N ARG A 27 -8.31 -31.44 -9.00
CA ARG A 27 -7.88 -30.07 -8.65
C ARG A 27 -6.61 -29.64 -9.38
N THR A 28 -5.68 -30.55 -9.62
CA THR A 28 -4.47 -30.26 -10.40
C THR A 28 -4.78 -30.16 -11.90
N SER A 29 -5.75 -30.93 -12.41
CA SER A 29 -6.17 -30.88 -13.82
C SER A 29 -6.92 -29.59 -14.24
N VAL A 30 -7.65 -28.94 -13.32
CA VAL A 30 -8.36 -27.67 -13.62
C VAL A 30 -7.38 -26.52 -13.90
N TYR A 31 -6.16 -26.60 -13.37
CA TYR A 31 -5.08 -25.65 -13.65
C TYR A 31 -4.10 -26.15 -14.73
N GLY A 32 -4.38 -27.32 -15.32
CA GLY A 32 -3.54 -28.03 -16.29
C GLY A 32 -3.83 -27.69 -17.74
N SER A 33 -4.14 -26.45 -18.08
CA SER A 33 -3.83 -25.85 -19.38
C SER A 33 -4.01 -24.34 -19.23
N GLY A 34 -2.97 -23.54 -19.49
CA GLY A 34 -2.97 -22.08 -19.30
C GLY A 34 -3.89 -21.30 -20.24
N GLY A 35 -4.94 -21.93 -20.78
CA GLY A 35 -5.83 -21.38 -21.80
C GLY A 35 -7.01 -20.57 -21.27
N ASP A 36 -7.70 -20.99 -20.21
CA ASP A 36 -8.97 -20.33 -19.79
C ASP A 36 -8.76 -19.24 -18.73
N LEU A 37 -8.12 -19.57 -17.60
CA LEU A 37 -7.96 -18.63 -16.50
C LEU A 37 -7.03 -17.47 -16.87
N SER A 38 -5.85 -17.76 -17.43
CA SER A 38 -4.88 -16.73 -17.82
C SER A 38 -5.44 -15.79 -18.88
N GLN A 39 -6.25 -16.28 -19.82
CA GLN A 39 -6.92 -15.45 -20.82
C GLN A 39 -7.98 -14.54 -20.20
N ARG A 40 -8.76 -15.05 -19.24
CA ARG A 40 -9.76 -14.27 -18.51
C ARG A 40 -9.12 -13.21 -17.60
N LEU A 41 -7.98 -13.51 -16.99
CA LEU A 41 -7.27 -12.57 -16.12
C LEU A 41 -6.69 -11.36 -16.89
N ARG A 42 -6.40 -11.49 -18.19
CA ARG A 42 -5.93 -10.37 -19.03
C ARG A 42 -6.89 -9.17 -19.04
N ALA A 43 -8.19 -9.39 -18.80
CA ALA A 43 -9.18 -8.32 -18.73
C ALA A 43 -9.14 -7.54 -17.39
N TYR A 44 -8.53 -8.10 -16.35
CA TYR A 44 -8.59 -7.57 -14.98
C TYR A 44 -7.24 -7.21 -14.39
N MET A 45 -6.13 -7.71 -14.95
CA MET A 45 -4.78 -7.40 -14.48
C MET A 45 -3.77 -7.25 -15.63
N PRO A 46 -2.69 -6.48 -15.41
CA PRO A 46 -1.56 -6.42 -16.34
C PRO A 46 -1.00 -7.81 -16.68
N GLU A 47 -0.57 -7.99 -17.93
CA GLU A 47 -0.01 -9.26 -18.40
C GLU A 47 1.15 -9.75 -17.53
N ALA A 48 1.99 -8.83 -17.07
CA ALA A 48 3.13 -9.12 -16.20
C ALA A 48 2.73 -9.75 -14.84
N LEU A 49 1.47 -9.61 -14.40
CA LEU A 49 1.00 -10.18 -13.14
C LEU A 49 0.31 -11.54 -13.29
N ILE A 50 -0.02 -11.96 -14.52
CA ILE A 50 -0.80 -13.18 -14.76
C ILE A 50 -0.02 -14.44 -14.39
N GLU A 51 1.23 -14.54 -14.84
CA GLU A 51 2.08 -15.70 -14.54
C GLU A 51 2.41 -15.78 -13.04
N PRO A 52 2.86 -14.70 -12.37
CA PRO A 52 3.09 -14.71 -10.92
C PRO A 52 1.85 -15.08 -10.12
N PHE A 53 0.68 -14.57 -10.52
CA PHE A 53 -0.58 -14.87 -9.85
C PHE A 53 -1.02 -16.33 -10.03
N THR A 54 -0.91 -16.86 -11.25
CA THR A 54 -1.28 -18.26 -11.56
C THR A 54 -0.37 -19.22 -10.77
N ARG A 55 0.92 -18.91 -10.69
CA ARG A 55 1.88 -19.66 -9.88
C ARG A 55 1.52 -19.62 -8.38
N TYR A 56 1.17 -18.45 -7.86
CA TYR A 56 0.72 -18.28 -6.48
C TYR A 56 -0.54 -19.09 -6.16
N LEU A 57 -1.54 -19.10 -7.06
CA LEU A 57 -2.76 -19.89 -6.89
C LEU A 57 -2.46 -21.39 -6.83
N ALA A 58 -1.62 -21.89 -7.74
CA ALA A 58 -1.22 -23.29 -7.79
C ALA A 58 -0.51 -23.74 -6.51
N GLN A 59 0.35 -22.87 -5.94
CA GLN A 59 1.09 -23.17 -4.69
C GLN A 59 0.20 -23.07 -3.44
N SER A 60 -0.75 -22.14 -3.45
CA SER A 60 -1.57 -21.85 -2.26
C SER A 60 -2.80 -22.76 -2.14
N GLY A 61 -3.24 -23.38 -3.24
CA GLY A 61 -4.45 -24.22 -3.27
C GLY A 61 -5.75 -23.48 -2.96
N LEU A 62 -5.70 -22.14 -2.99
CA LEU A 62 -6.84 -21.27 -2.73
C LEU A 62 -7.78 -21.24 -3.93
N HIS A 63 -9.05 -20.96 -3.65
CA HIS A 63 -9.97 -20.56 -4.71
C HIS A 63 -9.48 -19.23 -5.34
N PRO A 64 -9.60 -19.01 -6.66
CA PRO A 64 -9.04 -17.83 -7.33
C PRO A 64 -9.45 -16.48 -6.71
N VAL A 65 -10.71 -16.37 -6.26
CA VAL A 65 -11.24 -15.17 -5.59
C VAL A 65 -10.54 -14.93 -4.24
N ASP A 66 -10.39 -15.99 -3.44
CA ASP A 66 -9.67 -15.89 -2.16
C ASP A 66 -8.18 -15.57 -2.40
N GLY A 67 -7.62 -16.10 -3.49
CA GLY A 67 -6.27 -15.81 -3.92
C GLY A 67 -6.08 -14.33 -4.25
N MET A 68 -6.99 -13.71 -5.02
CA MET A 68 -6.93 -12.27 -5.33
C MET A 68 -6.90 -11.40 -4.08
N ILE A 69 -7.69 -11.74 -3.06
CA ILE A 69 -7.78 -10.96 -1.82
C ILE A 69 -6.56 -11.17 -0.93
N LYS A 70 -6.02 -12.39 -0.89
CA LYS A 70 -4.94 -12.78 0.02
C LYS A 70 -3.54 -12.64 -0.58
N TRP A 71 -3.43 -12.29 -1.86
CA TRP A 71 -2.14 -12.24 -2.53
C TRP A 71 -1.27 -11.11 -1.97
N VAL A 72 -0.13 -11.48 -1.40
CA VAL A 72 0.83 -10.53 -0.81
C VAL A 72 1.93 -10.22 -1.82
N PHE A 73 2.20 -8.94 -2.02
CA PHE A 73 3.30 -8.47 -2.85
C PHE A 73 4.51 -8.11 -2.00
N PRO A 74 5.63 -8.83 -2.14
CA PRO A 74 6.89 -8.36 -1.57
C PRO A 74 7.34 -7.12 -2.35
N ILE A 75 7.36 -5.97 -1.68
CA ILE A 75 7.84 -4.72 -2.28
C ILE A 75 9.37 -4.80 -2.34
N ALA A 76 9.93 -4.81 -3.56
CA ALA A 76 11.36 -4.95 -3.77
C ALA A 76 12.13 -3.65 -3.43
N SER A 77 11.61 -2.50 -3.88
CA SER A 77 12.22 -1.19 -3.67
C SER A 77 11.23 -0.06 -3.96
N TYR A 78 11.63 1.18 -3.64
CA TYR A 78 10.96 2.39 -4.12
C TYR A 78 11.23 2.63 -5.60
N GLY A 79 10.35 3.44 -6.23
CA GLY A 79 10.57 3.94 -7.59
C GLY A 79 11.57 5.10 -7.64
N ASP A 80 11.98 5.46 -8.85
CA ASP A 80 12.93 6.56 -9.07
C ASP A 80 12.39 7.92 -8.58
N TRP A 81 13.30 8.80 -8.16
CA TRP A 81 12.99 10.18 -7.74
C TRP A 81 12.20 10.98 -8.79
N ALA A 82 12.39 10.70 -10.08
CA ALA A 82 11.64 11.35 -11.16
C ALA A 82 10.13 11.07 -11.12
N ARG A 83 9.71 10.03 -10.38
CA ARG A 83 8.30 9.67 -10.15
C ARG A 83 7.80 10.07 -8.77
N ALA A 84 8.67 10.59 -7.89
CA ALA A 84 8.27 11.04 -6.57
C ALA A 84 7.39 12.29 -6.72
N VAL A 85 6.25 12.30 -6.02
CA VAL A 85 5.29 13.41 -6.05
C VAL A 85 5.61 14.44 -4.97
N VAL A 86 6.28 14.01 -3.90
CA VAL A 86 6.62 14.81 -2.72
C VAL A 86 7.96 14.32 -2.18
N THR A 87 8.76 15.22 -1.63
CA THR A 87 9.94 14.90 -0.84
C THR A 87 9.64 14.93 0.65
N ALA A 88 9.94 13.85 1.37
CA ALA A 88 9.99 13.85 2.82
C ALA A 88 11.41 14.23 3.29
N GLY A 89 11.51 15.11 4.28
CA GLY A 89 12.77 15.73 4.70
C GLY A 89 12.89 17.17 4.22
N GLY A 90 13.95 17.86 4.66
CA GLY A 90 14.23 19.24 4.25
C GLY A 90 14.91 20.05 5.34
N ILE A 91 14.68 21.36 5.34
CA ILE A 91 15.18 22.27 6.37
C ILE A 91 14.39 22.06 7.65
N SER A 92 15.11 21.78 8.73
CA SER A 92 14.53 21.53 10.05
C SER A 92 13.68 22.70 10.53
N MET A 93 12.42 22.42 10.88
CA MET A 93 11.51 23.42 11.45
C MET A 93 11.98 23.98 12.79
N LYS A 94 12.98 23.37 13.44
CA LYS A 94 13.61 23.92 14.65
C LYS A 94 14.46 25.15 14.37
N GLU A 95 15.01 25.25 13.15
CA GLU A 95 15.90 26.33 12.71
C GLU A 95 15.15 27.48 12.02
N VAL A 96 13.83 27.33 11.86
CA VAL A 96 12.94 28.32 11.24
C VAL A 96 12.00 28.89 12.29
N ASP A 97 11.76 30.20 12.28
CA ASP A 97 10.67 30.81 13.04
C ASP A 97 9.34 30.62 12.30
N ILE A 98 8.43 29.82 12.86
CA ILE A 98 7.14 29.51 12.26
C ILE A 98 6.20 30.71 12.06
N ARG A 99 6.46 31.85 12.71
CA ARG A 99 5.60 33.04 12.57
C ARG A 99 6.01 33.92 11.41
N THR A 100 7.28 33.85 11.01
CA THR A 100 7.88 34.72 9.99
C THR A 100 8.48 33.94 8.83
N MET A 101 8.65 32.64 9.00
CA MET A 101 9.38 31.73 8.11
C MET A 101 10.85 32.13 7.87
N ARG A 102 11.42 32.97 8.74
CA ARG A 102 12.84 33.37 8.68
C ARG A 102 13.74 32.30 9.31
N SER A 103 14.96 32.20 8.78
CA SER A 103 16.04 31.45 9.42
C SER A 103 16.37 32.07 10.78
N LYS A 104 16.56 31.22 11.78
CA LYS A 104 17.09 31.60 13.11
C LYS A 104 18.62 31.73 13.11
N LEU A 105 19.28 31.25 12.05
CA LEU A 105 20.74 31.17 11.94
C LEU A 105 21.31 32.26 11.03
N VAL A 106 20.57 32.63 9.97
CA VAL A 106 21.02 33.59 8.96
C VAL A 106 20.00 34.72 8.83
N GLU A 107 20.45 35.95 9.05
CA GLU A 107 19.59 37.11 8.86
C GLU A 107 19.20 37.30 7.39
N ASN A 108 17.99 37.81 7.16
CA ASN A 108 17.43 38.08 5.83
C ASN A 108 17.27 36.86 4.91
N LEU A 109 17.29 35.66 5.48
CA LEU A 109 16.96 34.41 4.81
C LEU A 109 15.61 33.88 5.31
N SER A 110 14.73 33.51 4.39
CA SER A 110 13.42 32.92 4.67
C SER A 110 13.20 31.69 3.78
N PHE A 111 12.44 30.72 4.29
CA PHE A 111 12.14 29.47 3.59
C PHE A 111 10.64 29.26 3.46
N ALA A 112 10.19 28.61 2.40
CA ALA A 112 8.78 28.31 2.19
C ALA A 112 8.61 27.10 1.26
N GLY A 113 7.47 26.42 1.39
CA GLY A 113 7.13 25.26 0.58
C GLY A 113 7.93 24.01 0.93
N GLU A 114 8.08 23.15 -0.07
CA GLU A 114 8.60 21.78 0.04
C GLU A 114 10.08 21.69 0.44
N ILE A 115 10.81 22.80 0.44
CA ILE A 115 12.19 22.83 0.95
C ILE A 115 12.24 22.70 2.48
N LEU A 116 11.14 23.02 3.17
CA LEU A 116 10.98 22.81 4.59
C LEU A 116 10.75 21.32 4.85
N ASP A 117 11.21 20.84 6.00
CA ASP A 117 10.90 19.49 6.50
C ASP A 117 9.42 19.41 6.95
N LEU A 118 8.53 19.50 5.95
CA LEU A 118 7.08 19.54 6.05
C LEU A 118 6.49 18.82 4.85
N ASP A 119 6.07 17.58 5.05
CA ASP A 119 5.29 16.80 4.09
C ASP A 119 3.90 16.46 4.66
N ALA A 120 2.96 16.23 3.76
CA ALA A 120 1.61 15.82 4.07
C ALA A 120 1.10 14.81 3.05
N ASP A 121 0.02 14.11 3.42
CA ASP A 121 -0.67 13.17 2.54
C ASP A 121 -1.10 13.83 1.22
N SER A 122 -1.29 13.00 0.20
CA SER A 122 -1.88 13.45 -1.07
C SER A 122 -3.29 14.00 -0.86
N GLY A 123 -3.73 14.92 -1.71
CA GLY A 123 -5.04 15.58 -1.59
C GLY A 123 -4.98 17.11 -1.55
N GLY A 124 -3.82 17.71 -1.84
CA GLY A 124 -3.64 19.16 -1.94
C GLY A 124 -3.01 19.81 -0.70
N TYR A 125 -2.72 19.03 0.35
CA TYR A 125 -2.10 19.55 1.57
C TYR A 125 -0.70 20.14 1.34
N ASN A 126 0.13 19.52 0.50
CA ASN A 126 1.45 20.07 0.18
C ASN A 126 1.36 21.41 -0.57
N LEU A 127 0.38 21.58 -1.46
CA LEU A 127 0.12 22.87 -2.10
C LEU A 127 -0.35 23.91 -1.08
N GLN A 128 -1.23 23.52 -0.16
CA GLN A 128 -1.69 24.39 0.92
C GLN A 128 -0.53 24.83 1.83
N ILE A 129 0.38 23.91 2.18
CA ILE A 129 1.61 24.21 2.94
C ILE A 129 2.46 25.20 2.15
N ALA A 130 2.69 24.98 0.86
CA ALA A 130 3.47 25.88 0.01
C ALA A 130 2.87 27.30 -0.06
N PHE A 131 1.56 27.42 -0.25
CA PHE A 131 0.90 28.72 -0.31
C PHE A 131 0.85 29.43 1.05
N ALA A 132 0.56 28.70 2.13
CA ALA A 132 0.49 29.26 3.47
C ALA A 132 1.87 29.77 3.94
N THR A 133 2.91 28.93 3.83
CA THR A 133 4.27 29.30 4.21
C THR A 133 4.83 30.41 3.32
N GLY A 134 4.56 30.37 2.01
CA GLY A 134 4.96 31.42 1.08
C GLY A 134 4.35 32.79 1.42
N ARG A 135 3.06 32.82 1.80
CA ARG A 135 2.40 34.04 2.26
C ARG A 135 3.03 34.60 3.54
N VAL A 136 3.34 33.73 4.50
CA VAL A 136 3.97 34.13 5.76
C VAL A 136 5.39 34.64 5.52
N ALA A 137 6.20 33.93 4.73
CA ALA A 137 7.56 34.34 4.39
C ALA A 137 7.59 35.70 3.66
N GLY A 138 6.69 35.91 2.70
CA GLY A 138 6.58 37.19 1.99
C GLY A 138 6.10 38.35 2.87
N GLY A 139 5.10 38.10 3.73
CA GLY A 139 4.58 39.10 4.67
C GLY A 139 5.52 39.42 5.84
N GLY A 140 6.30 38.45 6.31
CA GLY A 140 7.29 38.63 7.37
C GLY A 140 8.52 39.42 6.89
N THR A 141 8.86 39.32 5.60
CA THR A 141 10.02 40.02 5.02
C THR A 141 9.73 41.50 4.77
N SER A 142 8.48 41.88 4.47
CA SER A 142 8.11 43.31 4.29
C SER A 142 8.08 44.11 5.59
N CYS A 143 8.04 43.44 6.76
CA CYS A 143 8.06 44.08 8.08
C CYS A 143 9.46 44.07 8.74
N ALA A 144 10.44 43.39 8.14
CA ALA A 144 11.83 43.59 8.51
C ALA A 144 12.30 44.92 7.92
N LYS A 145 12.04 45.99 8.67
CA LYS A 145 12.65 47.30 8.45
C LYS A 145 14.13 47.07 8.17
N TYR A 146 14.62 47.56 7.03
CA TYR A 146 16.01 47.91 6.85
C TYR A 146 16.36 48.95 7.92
N THR A 147 16.70 48.51 9.13
CA THR A 147 17.39 49.34 10.12
C THR A 147 18.87 49.05 9.99
N ASN A 148 19.50 49.66 8.99
CA ASN A 148 20.93 49.97 9.11
C ASN A 148 21.04 51.17 10.04
N GLN A 149 21.69 50.94 11.18
CA GLN A 149 22.51 51.97 11.84
C GLN A 149 23.66 52.38 10.92
#